data_AF-A0A183E2F7-F1
#
_entry.id   AF-A0A183E2F7-F1
#
_cell.length_a   1.000
_cell.length_b   1.000
_cell.length_c   1.000
_cell.angle_alpha   90.00
_cell.angle_beta   90.00
_cell.angle_gamma   90.00
#
_symmetry.space_group_name_H-M   'P 1'
#
loop_
_entity.id
_entity.type
_entity.pdbx_description
1 polymer ?
#
loop_
_entity_poly.entity_id
_entity_poly.type
_entity_poly.pdbx_seq_one_letter_code
_entity_poly.pdbx_strand_id
1 'polypeptide(L)'
;MRSAVQLFWMVLGCGLHLCMLIPIDNGVEGDPEVECGANVIVINFNTQNPFEGHVYVKGSFSDKTCRSTDSGHRVAGITVPFDRCNVMRSRSLNPRGIFVITTVVITFHVTKFPFISRIHKTVYGDKAVNSGSLL
;
A
#
# COMPACT_ATOMS: atom_id res chain seq x y z
N MET A 1 -12.88 14.00 54.61
CA MET A 1 -12.20 14.94 53.69
C MET A 1 -11.15 14.29 52.79
N ARG A 2 -10.48 13.19 53.18
CA ARG A 2 -9.50 12.46 52.35
C ARG A 2 -10.07 11.68 51.15
N SER A 3 -11.36 11.29 51.21
CA SER A 3 -12.00 10.48 50.16
C SER A 3 -12.39 11.29 48.91
N ALA A 4 -12.79 12.56 49.07
CA ALA A 4 -13.18 13.42 47.95
C ALA A 4 -11.98 13.86 47.08
N VAL A 5 -10.81 14.08 47.69
CA VAL A 5 -9.58 14.48 46.96
C VAL A 5 -9.02 13.31 46.15
N GLN A 6 -9.11 12.07 46.65
CA GLN A 6 -8.73 10.85 45.93
C GLN A 6 -9.62 10.61 44.70
N LEU A 7 -10.94 10.80 44.86
CA LEU A 7 -11.90 10.73 43.75
C LEU A 7 -11.64 11.82 42.70
N PHE A 8 -11.28 13.03 43.13
CA PHE A 8 -10.96 14.14 42.22
C PHE A 8 -9.71 13.87 41.38
N TRP A 9 -8.66 13.30 41.97
CA TRP A 9 -7.45 12.87 41.26
C TRP A 9 -7.67 11.65 40.36
N MET A 10 -8.55 10.71 40.75
CA MET A 10 -8.95 9.60 39.87
C MET A 10 -9.73 10.08 38.64
N VAL A 11 -10.63 11.05 38.80
CA VAL A 11 -11.44 11.61 37.69
C VAL A 11 -10.59 12.48 36.76
N LEU A 12 -9.68 13.31 37.30
CA LEU A 12 -8.73 14.08 36.47
C LEU A 12 -7.66 13.19 35.80
N GLY A 13 -7.20 12.13 36.46
CA GLY A 13 -6.21 11.20 35.91
C GLY A 13 -6.77 10.29 34.83
N CYS A 14 -8.04 9.89 34.92
CA CYS A 14 -8.70 9.03 33.94
C CYS A 14 -9.03 9.79 32.63
N GLY A 15 -9.31 11.10 32.71
CA GLY A 15 -9.55 11.94 31.53
C GLY A 15 -8.31 12.11 30.62
N LEU A 16 -7.10 11.96 31.18
CA LEU A 16 -5.84 12.10 30.43
C LEU A 16 -5.32 10.77 29.86
N HIS A 17 -5.92 9.64 30.20
CA HIS A 17 -5.43 8.31 29.81
C HIS A 17 -6.18 7.66 28.63
N LEU A 18 -7.24 8.27 28.11
CA LEU A 18 -8.02 7.70 27.01
C LEU A 18 -7.86 8.46 25.69
N CYS A 19 -6.67 8.98 25.39
CA CYS A 19 -6.30 9.21 24.01
C CYS A 19 -5.99 7.84 23.39
N MET A 20 -7.05 7.11 23.04
CA MET A 20 -6.97 5.88 22.27
C MET A 20 -6.31 6.26 20.94
N LEU A 21 -5.00 6.04 20.85
CA LEU A 21 -4.37 5.67 19.59
C LEU A 21 -5.31 4.64 18.97
N ILE A 22 -5.99 4.99 17.88
CA ILE A 22 -6.67 4.02 17.04
C ILE A 22 -5.53 3.45 16.19
N PRO A 23 -4.94 2.29 16.53
CA PRO A 23 -4.04 1.65 15.59
C PRO A 23 -4.85 1.38 14.33
N ILE A 24 -4.29 1.75 13.18
CA ILE A 24 -4.80 1.19 11.92
C ILE A 24 -4.42 -0.28 11.96
N ASP A 25 -5.38 -1.11 12.36
CA ASP A 25 -5.27 -2.56 12.29
C ASP A 25 -5.69 -3.04 10.90
N ASN A 26 -5.06 -2.46 9.86
CA ASN A 26 -5.20 -2.95 8.51
C ASN A 26 -3.83 -3.23 7.92
N GLY A 27 -3.75 -4.34 7.20
CA GLY A 27 -2.52 -4.85 6.62
C GLY A 27 -2.82 -5.66 5.37
N VAL A 28 -1.78 -5.83 4.56
CA VAL A 28 -1.85 -6.69 3.38
C VAL A 28 -1.86 -8.14 3.83
N GLU A 29 -2.90 -8.87 3.42
CA GLU A 29 -3.03 -10.30 3.63
C GLU A 29 -2.26 -11.04 2.53
N GLY A 30 -1.23 -11.79 2.92
CA GLY A 30 -0.42 -12.57 2.00
C GLY A 30 0.45 -11.75 1.04
N ASP A 31 0.76 -12.38 -0.09
CA ASP A 31 1.46 -11.79 -1.23
C ASP A 31 0.46 -11.23 -2.24
N PRO A 32 0.78 -10.12 -2.92
CA PRO A 32 -0.12 -9.57 -3.92
C PRO A 32 -0.19 -10.44 -5.17
N GLU A 33 -1.34 -10.36 -5.83
CA GLU A 33 -1.55 -10.96 -7.13
C GLU A 33 -0.98 -10.04 -8.20
N VAL A 34 -0.09 -10.59 -9.04
CA VAL A 34 0.58 -9.85 -10.11
C VAL A 34 0.23 -10.47 -11.44
N GLU A 35 -0.44 -9.70 -12.27
CA GLU A 35 -0.80 -10.05 -13.64
C GLU A 35 0.00 -9.19 -14.63
N CYS A 36 0.68 -9.84 -15.58
CA CYS A 36 1.38 -9.15 -16.64
C CYS A 36 0.57 -9.20 -17.92
N GLY A 37 0.04 -8.04 -18.32
CA GLY A 37 -0.48 -7.82 -19.65
C GLY A 37 0.64 -7.53 -20.67
N ALA A 38 0.25 -7.26 -21.91
CA ALA A 38 1.21 -6.97 -22.98
C ALA A 38 2.03 -5.69 -22.74
N ASN A 39 1.39 -4.63 -22.21
CA ASN A 39 1.99 -3.30 -22.01
C ASN A 39 1.83 -2.77 -20.58
N VAL A 40 1.17 -3.52 -19.70
CA VAL A 40 0.80 -3.09 -18.35
C VAL A 40 1.02 -4.24 -17.37
N ILE A 41 1.35 -3.90 -16.13
CA ILE A 41 1.34 -4.80 -14.98
C ILE A 41 0.17 -4.38 -14.10
N VAL A 42 -0.69 -5.33 -13.76
CA VAL A 42 -1.75 -5.16 -12.78
C VAL A 42 -1.31 -5.82 -11.49
N ILE A 43 -1.37 -5.09 -10.39
CA ILE A 43 -1.00 -5.58 -9.05
C ILE A 43 -2.18 -5.35 -8.13
N ASN A 44 -2.67 -6.43 -7.53
CA ASN A 44 -3.78 -6.41 -6.60
C ASN A 44 -3.30 -6.87 -5.22
N PHE A 45 -3.59 -6.06 -4.21
CA PHE A 45 -3.31 -6.34 -2.82
C PHE A 45 -4.60 -6.73 -2.13
N ASN A 46 -4.63 -7.91 -1.52
CA ASN A 46 -5.70 -8.26 -0.60
C ASN A 46 -5.39 -7.65 0.78
N THR A 47 -6.39 -7.06 1.42
CA THR A 47 -6.28 -6.40 2.72
C THR A 47 -7.28 -6.99 3.70
N GLN A 48 -6.88 -7.10 4.97
CA GLN A 48 -7.71 -7.73 6.00
C GLN A 48 -9.04 -6.96 6.23
N ASN A 49 -8.96 -5.63 6.19
CA ASN A 49 -10.07 -4.71 6.34
C ASN A 49 -10.22 -3.83 5.09
N PRO A 50 -11.35 -3.13 4.89
CA PRO A 50 -11.50 -2.19 3.78
C PRO A 50 -10.30 -1.24 3.67
N PHE A 51 -9.67 -1.25 2.50
CA PHE A 51 -8.55 -0.38 2.19
C PHE A 51 -9.06 1.04 2.05
N GLU A 52 -8.34 1.96 2.67
CA GLU A 52 -8.49 3.39 2.49
C GLU A 52 -7.07 3.94 2.42
N GLY A 53 -6.65 4.44 1.26
CA GLY A 53 -5.22 4.61 1.05
C GLY A 53 -4.80 5.03 -0.35
N HIS A 54 -3.49 5.00 -0.56
CA HIS A 54 -2.87 5.13 -1.87
C HIS A 54 -1.96 3.94 -2.16
N VAL A 55 -2.01 3.46 -3.39
CA VAL A 55 -1.04 2.53 -3.97
C VAL A 55 -0.29 3.26 -5.06
N TYR A 56 1.04 3.25 -5.07
CA TYR A 56 1.82 3.99 -6.06
C TYR A 56 3.17 3.36 -6.34
N VAL A 57 3.74 3.69 -7.51
CA VAL A 57 5.10 3.28 -7.86
C VAL A 57 6.12 4.17 -7.15
N LYS A 58 7.12 3.54 -6.54
CA LYS A 58 8.20 4.23 -5.81
C LYS A 58 8.88 5.26 -6.72
N GLY A 59 8.92 6.51 -6.27
CA GLY A 59 9.52 7.62 -7.02
C GLY A 59 8.59 8.31 -8.02
N SER A 60 7.37 7.81 -8.22
CA SER A 60 6.39 8.39 -9.16
C SER A 60 5.06 8.77 -8.49
N PHE A 61 5.09 9.17 -7.20
CA PHE A 61 3.88 9.56 -6.47
C PHE A 61 3.18 10.82 -7.02
N SER A 62 3.95 11.73 -7.63
CA SER A 62 3.42 12.97 -8.21
C SER A 62 2.50 12.70 -9.41
N ASP A 63 2.73 11.58 -10.11
CA ASP A 63 1.98 11.22 -11.30
C ASP A 63 0.72 10.45 -10.95
N LYS A 64 -0.43 11.03 -11.26
CA LYS A 64 -1.74 10.39 -11.03
C LYS A 64 -1.91 9.08 -11.82
N THR A 65 -1.16 8.88 -12.89
CA THR A 65 -1.18 7.64 -13.68
C THR A 65 -0.43 6.50 -13.00
N CYS A 66 0.50 6.84 -12.11
CA CYS A 66 1.33 5.90 -11.35
C CYS A 66 0.85 5.74 -9.91
N ARG A 67 -0.36 6.24 -9.61
CA ARG A 67 -1.00 6.22 -8.31
C ARG A 67 -2.46 5.83 -8.43
N SER A 68 -2.86 4.83 -7.67
CA SER A 68 -4.25 4.46 -7.45
C SER A 68 -4.67 4.91 -6.05
N THR A 69 -5.85 5.55 -5.98
CA THR A 69 -6.52 5.87 -4.72
C THR A 69 -7.77 5.03 -4.69
N ASP A 70 -7.89 4.18 -3.68
CA ASP A 70 -9.03 3.31 -3.52
C ASP A 70 -9.52 3.41 -2.06
N SER A 71 -10.82 3.24 -1.88
CA SER A 71 -11.50 3.45 -0.61
C SER A 71 -12.71 2.53 -0.49
N GLY A 72 -12.76 1.74 0.57
CA GLY A 72 -13.94 0.96 0.97
C GLY A 72 -13.97 -0.49 0.46
N HIS A 73 -13.06 -0.87 -0.44
CA HIS A 73 -12.90 -2.25 -0.90
C HIS A 73 -11.76 -2.96 -0.16
N ARG A 74 -11.86 -4.27 0.05
CA ARG A 74 -10.79 -5.08 0.65
C ARG A 74 -9.66 -5.41 -0.32
N VAL A 75 -9.80 -5.02 -1.58
CA VAL A 75 -8.80 -5.21 -2.62
C VAL A 75 -8.34 -3.83 -3.06
N ALA A 76 -7.03 -3.60 -3.01
CA ALA A 76 -6.41 -2.38 -3.51
C ALA A 76 -5.59 -2.72 -4.76
N GLY A 77 -5.90 -2.09 -5.88
CA GLY A 77 -5.25 -2.39 -7.16
C GLY A 77 -4.49 -1.21 -7.74
N ILE A 78 -3.43 -1.48 -8.51
CA ILE A 78 -2.80 -0.50 -9.41
C ILE A 78 -2.49 -1.14 -10.76
N THR A 79 -2.75 -0.40 -11.83
CA THR A 79 -2.31 -0.74 -13.19
C THR A 79 -1.15 0.16 -13.56
N VAL A 80 0.04 -0.42 -13.73
CA VAL A 80 1.27 0.28 -14.04
C VAL A 80 1.65 0.01 -15.49
N PRO A 81 1.65 1.02 -16.37
CA PRO A 81 2.06 0.84 -17.74
C PRO A 81 3.60 0.82 -17.86
N PHE A 82 4.13 0.01 -18.78
CA PHE A 82 5.58 -0.19 -18.88
C PHE A 82 6.32 1.05 -19.37
N ASP A 83 5.67 1.92 -20.14
CA ASP A 83 6.22 3.13 -20.76
C ASP A 83 6.39 4.29 -19.78
N ARG A 84 5.82 4.20 -18.57
CA ARG A 84 5.86 5.28 -17.56
C ARG A 84 6.21 4.74 -16.18
N CYS A 85 6.09 5.58 -15.16
CA CYS A 85 6.24 5.21 -13.74
C CYS A 85 7.62 4.67 -13.33
N ASN A 86 8.68 5.06 -14.06
CA ASN A 86 10.06 4.65 -13.77
C ASN A 86 10.25 3.13 -13.64
N VAL A 87 9.53 2.37 -14.47
CA VAL A 87 9.61 0.92 -14.51
C VAL A 87 10.92 0.49 -15.18
N MET A 88 11.69 -0.37 -14.52
CA MET A 88 12.94 -0.89 -15.05
C MET A 88 12.69 -2.13 -15.92
N ARG A 89 13.22 -2.14 -17.14
CA ARG A 89 13.12 -3.29 -18.05
C ARG A 89 14.50 -3.88 -18.30
N SER A 90 14.66 -5.15 -18.00
CA SER A 90 15.88 -5.91 -18.25
C SER A 90 15.60 -7.02 -19.27
N ARG A 91 16.46 -7.17 -20.28
CA ARG A 91 16.35 -8.28 -21.24
C ARG A 91 17.20 -9.43 -20.73
N SER A 92 16.61 -10.61 -20.55
CA SER A 92 17.38 -11.82 -20.28
C SER A 92 17.44 -12.69 -21.53
N LEU A 93 18.59 -13.32 -21.71
CA LEU A 93 18.81 -14.31 -22.76
C LEU A 93 18.46 -15.72 -22.28
N ASN A 94 18.36 -15.96 -20.98
CA ASN A 94 18.08 -17.27 -20.38
C ASN A 94 17.32 -17.12 -19.03
N PRO A 95 16.02 -17.45 -18.96
CA PRO A 95 15.13 -17.71 -20.10
C PRO A 95 14.97 -16.46 -20.98
N ARG A 96 14.75 -16.65 -22.28
CA ARG A 96 14.56 -15.52 -23.21
C ARG A 96 13.30 -14.75 -22.83
N GLY A 97 13.42 -13.46 -22.57
CA GLY A 97 12.27 -12.63 -22.23
C GLY A 97 12.66 -11.24 -21.75
N ILE A 98 11.62 -10.44 -21.45
CA ILE A 98 11.78 -9.13 -20.83
C ILE A 98 11.35 -9.26 -19.37
N PHE A 99 12.29 -9.00 -18.47
CA PHE A 99 12.05 -8.87 -17.06
C PHE A 99 11.67 -7.43 -16.77
N VAL A 100 10.48 -7.25 -16.21
CA VAL A 100 10.02 -5.94 -15.77
C VAL A 100 10.13 -5.90 -14.26
N ILE A 101 10.76 -4.85 -13.76
CA ILE A 101 11.08 -4.65 -12.35
C ILE A 101 10.49 -3.31 -11.95
N THR A 102 9.54 -3.36 -11.03
CA THR A 102 8.96 -2.16 -10.41
C THR A 102 8.76 -2.36 -8.93
N THR A 103 8.83 -1.27 -8.19
CA THR A 103 8.62 -1.24 -6.74
C THR A 103 7.33 -0.50 -6.45
N VAL A 104 6.34 -1.21 -5.92
CA VAL A 104 5.04 -0.62 -5.54
C VAL A 104 4.97 -0.47 -4.04
N VAL A 105 4.46 0.68 -3.62
CA VAL A 105 4.25 1.06 -2.23
C VAL A 105 2.75 1.19 -2.00
N ILE A 106 2.25 0.44 -1.02
CA ILE A 106 0.89 0.60 -0.50
C ILE A 106 0.95 1.40 0.80
N THR A 107 0.04 2.38 0.93
CA THR A 107 -0.08 3.25 2.09
C THR A 107 -1.54 3.31 2.52
N PHE A 108 -1.79 3.11 3.81
CA PHE A 108 -3.12 3.23 4.40
C PHE A 108 -3.30 4.64 4.97
N HIS A 109 -4.35 5.34 4.55
CA HIS A 109 -4.78 6.59 5.15
C HIS A 109 -5.55 6.31 6.43
N VAL A 110 -5.25 7.07 7.49
CA VAL A 110 -6.15 7.20 8.63
C VAL A 110 -7.02 8.41 8.36
N THR A 111 -8.28 8.21 8.02
CA THR A 111 -9.26 9.30 7.94
C THR A 111 -9.44 10.07 9.24
N LYS A 112 -8.88 9.59 10.37
CA LYS A 112 -8.99 10.26 11.67
C LYS A 112 -7.77 11.05 12.13
N PHE A 113 -6.55 10.78 11.66
CA PHE A 113 -5.36 11.57 12.06
C PHE A 113 -4.20 11.48 11.04
N PRO A 114 -3.83 12.58 10.35
CA PRO A 114 -2.76 12.58 9.34
C PRO A 114 -1.34 12.40 9.88
N PHE A 115 -1.16 12.39 11.22
CA PHE A 115 0.15 12.34 11.85
C PHE A 115 0.69 10.91 12.09
N ILE A 116 -0.13 9.85 11.97
CA ILE A 116 0.23 8.49 12.44
C ILE A 116 -0.08 7.38 11.42
N SER A 117 0.35 7.52 10.16
CA SER A 117 0.34 6.38 9.22
C SER A 117 1.62 6.30 8.42
N ARG A 118 2.51 5.38 8.81
CA ARG A 118 3.58 4.90 7.95
C ARG A 118 3.79 3.40 8.17
N ILE A 119 2.87 2.59 7.67
CA ILE A 119 3.17 1.19 7.37
C ILE A 119 3.57 1.15 5.90
N HIS A 120 4.86 0.93 5.64
CA HIS A 120 5.38 0.74 4.29
C HIS A 120 5.59 -0.76 4.06
N LYS A 121 4.70 -1.41 3.31
CA LYS A 121 5.01 -2.70 2.70
C LYS A 121 5.50 -2.41 1.28
N THR A 122 6.79 -2.65 1.05
CA THR A 122 7.38 -2.55 -0.29
C THR A 122 7.23 -3.90 -0.95
N VAL A 123 6.48 -3.99 -2.05
CA VAL A 123 6.38 -5.24 -2.81
C VAL A 123 7.08 -5.09 -4.15
N TYR A 124 7.87 -6.11 -4.47
CA TYR A 124 8.62 -6.26 -5.69
C TYR A 124 7.76 -7.02 -6.70
N GLY A 125 7.49 -6.41 -7.85
CA GLY A 125 6.85 -7.10 -8.97
C GLY A 125 7.92 -7.50 -9.99
N ASP A 126 8.36 -8.75 -9.95
CA ASP A 126 9.20 -9.37 -10.97
C ASP A 126 8.43 -10.47 -11.70
N LYS A 127 8.20 -10.24 -12.99
CA LYS A 127 7.67 -11.27 -13.89
C LYS A 127 8.38 -11.18 -15.24
N ALA A 128 8.67 -12.34 -15.80
CA ALA A 128 9.17 -12.46 -17.16
C ALA A 128 8.01 -12.35 -18.14
N VAL A 129 7.98 -11.30 -18.95
CA VAL A 129 7.11 -11.21 -20.13
C VAL A 129 7.81 -11.98 -21.24
N ASN A 130 7.20 -13.08 -21.69
CA ASN A 130 7.73 -13.86 -22.80
C ASN A 130 7.66 -13.00 -24.07
N SER A 131 8.80 -12.82 -24.74
CA SER A 131 8.88 -12.04 -25.99
C SER A 131 8.08 -12.67 -27.13
N GLY A 132 7.54 -13.88 -26.95
CA GLY A 132 6.63 -14.55 -27.88
C GLY A 132 5.16 -14.10 -27.82
N SER A 133 4.74 -13.27 -26.85
CA SER A 133 3.37 -12.70 -26.82
C SER A 133 3.22 -11.44 -27.68
N LEU A 134 4.19 -11.14 -28.54
CA LEU A 134 4.21 -9.97 -29.42
C LEU A 134 4.09 -10.32 -30.92
N LEU A 135 3.74 -11.56 -31.26
CA LEU A 135 3.34 -11.96 -32.62
C LEU A 135 2.19 -12.97 -32.56
#